data_AF-A0A920UCU7-F1
#
_entry.id   AF-A0A920UCU7-F1
#
_cell.length_a   1.000
_cell.length_b   1.000
_cell.length_c   1.000
_cell.angle_alpha   90.00
_cell.angle_beta   90.00
_cell.angle_gamma   90.00
#
_symmetry.space_group_name_H-M   'P 1'
#
loop_
_entity.id
_entity.type
_entity.pdbx_description
1 polymer ?
#
loop_
_entity_poly.entity_id
_entity_poly.type
_entity_poly.pdbx_seq_one_letter_code
_entity_poly.pdbx_strand_id
1 'polypeptide(L)'
;MGTASKSANWEDIAQLASSGFASLSRLASGDPIMHRDICVSNPKPIVAWMDAYIREMYDLRNMLANENGPDPEAVHQVFVDAMEARARWQAGIVTTLDRISGPSTEIPTFAETMGECLSAVAGWKRRKNFPKPKRRPG
;
A
#
# COMPACT_ATOMS: atom_id res chain seq x y z
N MET A 1 0.03 -8.61 5.89
CA MET A 1 -0.49 -9.64 6.82
C MET A 1 0.57 -10.57 7.37
N GLY A 2 1.61 -10.93 6.60
CA GLY A 2 2.67 -11.81 7.09
C GLY A 2 3.32 -11.38 8.41
N THR A 3 3.44 -10.08 8.69
CA THR A 3 3.98 -9.59 9.98
C THR A 3 3.15 -10.04 11.18
N ALA A 4 1.81 -9.99 11.09
CA ALA A 4 0.92 -10.43 12.16
C ALA A 4 0.81 -11.96 12.19
N SER A 5 0.58 -12.59 11.04
CA SER A 5 0.31 -14.03 10.97
C SER A 5 1.53 -14.93 11.16
N LYS A 6 2.75 -14.39 11.11
CA LYS A 6 3.99 -15.10 11.44
C LYS A 6 4.41 -14.93 12.92
N SER A 7 3.68 -14.10 13.67
CA SER A 7 3.93 -13.94 15.11
C SER A 7 3.60 -15.24 15.84
N ALA A 8 4.38 -15.58 16.87
CA ALA A 8 4.08 -16.70 17.76
C ALA A 8 2.71 -16.56 18.44
N ASN A 9 2.23 -15.33 18.59
CA ASN A 9 0.98 -15.01 19.29
C ASN A 9 -0.19 -14.80 18.31
N TRP A 10 -0.11 -15.30 17.07
CA TRP A 10 -1.14 -15.06 16.07
C TRP A 10 -2.53 -15.55 16.49
N GLU A 11 -2.61 -16.69 17.21
CA GLU A 11 -3.88 -17.25 17.68
C GLU A 11 -4.66 -16.28 18.57
N ASP A 12 -3.96 -15.53 19.43
CA ASP A 12 -4.56 -14.53 20.30
C ASP A 12 -4.86 -13.23 19.53
N ILE A 13 -3.91 -12.78 18.70
CA ILE A 13 -4.04 -11.55 17.90
C ILE A 13 -5.23 -11.67 16.93
N ALA A 14 -5.43 -12.83 16.33
CA ALA A 14 -6.51 -13.08 15.38
C ALA A 14 -7.90 -12.94 16.03
N GLN A 15 -8.03 -13.27 17.31
CA GLN A 15 -9.30 -13.12 18.05
C GLN A 15 -9.62 -11.64 18.35
N LEU A 16 -8.59 -10.79 18.45
CA LEU A 16 -8.72 -9.35 18.67
C LEU A 16 -8.77 -8.55 17.35
N ALA A 17 -8.64 -9.23 16.21
CA ALA A 17 -8.64 -8.59 14.90
C ALA A 17 -10.03 -8.01 14.57
N SER A 18 -10.15 -6.69 14.71
CA SER A 18 -11.41 -5.97 14.47
C SER A 18 -11.66 -5.64 12.99
N SER A 19 -12.78 -4.96 12.71
CA SER A 19 -13.12 -4.45 11.38
C SER A 19 -12.05 -3.54 10.76
N GLY A 20 -11.24 -2.85 11.58
CA GLY A 20 -10.11 -2.06 11.11
C GLY A 20 -9.04 -2.93 10.46
N PHE A 21 -8.70 -4.05 11.11
CA PHE A 21 -7.74 -5.02 10.57
C PHE A 21 -8.27 -5.71 9.31
N ALA A 22 -9.57 -6.06 9.28
CA ALA A 22 -10.22 -6.58 8.08
C ALA A 22 -10.14 -5.59 6.90
N SER A 23 -10.33 -4.30 7.16
CA SER A 23 -10.26 -3.26 6.12
C SER A 23 -8.84 -3.09 5.56
N LEU A 24 -7.84 -3.06 6.44
CA LEU A 24 -6.42 -2.93 6.05
C LEU A 24 -5.91 -4.16 5.29
N SER A 25 -6.40 -5.35 5.62
CA SER A 25 -5.99 -6.60 5.00
C SER A 25 -6.77 -6.99 3.75
N ARG A 26 -7.86 -6.29 3.42
CA ARG A 26 -8.79 -6.64 2.33
C ARG A 26 -8.11 -6.86 0.97
N LEU A 27 -7.06 -6.10 0.64
CA LEU A 27 -6.34 -6.24 -0.63
C LEU A 27 -5.61 -7.59 -0.78
N ALA A 28 -5.30 -8.27 0.33
CA ALA A 28 -4.67 -9.58 0.31
C ALA A 28 -5.59 -10.69 -0.22
N SER A 29 -6.91 -10.47 -0.26
CA SER A 29 -7.89 -11.43 -0.80
C SER A 29 -7.97 -11.46 -2.34
N GLY A 30 -7.16 -10.66 -3.05
CA GLY A 30 -7.11 -10.65 -4.51
C GLY A 30 -6.41 -11.87 -5.13
N ASP A 31 -6.56 -12.03 -6.45
CA ASP A 31 -5.92 -13.13 -7.22
C ASP A 31 -4.39 -13.02 -7.18
N PRO A 32 -3.67 -14.01 -6.61
CA PRO A 32 -2.21 -13.97 -6.52
C PRO A 32 -1.50 -13.84 -7.89
N ILE A 33 -2.09 -14.38 -8.96
CA ILE A 33 -1.55 -14.25 -10.32
C ILE A 33 -1.63 -12.81 -10.79
N MET A 34 -2.74 -12.12 -10.50
CA MET A 34 -2.92 -10.72 -10.84
C MET A 34 -1.95 -9.83 -10.06
N HIS A 35 -1.83 -10.06 -8.74
CA HIS A 35 -0.89 -9.33 -7.89
C HIS A 35 0.55 -9.48 -8.37
N ARG A 36 0.98 -10.71 -8.69
CA ARG A 36 2.31 -10.96 -9.27
C ARG A 36 2.52 -10.17 -10.56
N ASP A 37 1.58 -10.25 -11.50
CA ASP A 37 1.73 -9.63 -12.82
C ASP A 37 1.77 -8.09 -12.71
N ILE A 38 1.01 -7.48 -11.79
CA ILE A 38 1.11 -6.05 -11.47
C ILE A 38 2.50 -5.70 -10.90
N CYS A 39 2.98 -6.46 -9.93
CA CYS A 39 4.29 -6.19 -9.32
C CYS A 39 5.46 -6.31 -10.31
N VAL A 40 5.42 -7.31 -11.20
CA VAL A 40 6.49 -7.57 -12.18
C VAL A 40 6.46 -6.56 -13.33
N SER A 41 5.29 -6.00 -13.68
CA SER A 41 5.18 -5.02 -14.75
C SER A 41 5.71 -3.64 -14.34
N ASN A 42 5.47 -3.21 -13.10
CA ASN A 42 5.79 -1.85 -12.65
C ASN A 42 6.64 -1.84 -11.36
N PRO A 43 7.79 -2.53 -11.31
CA PRO A 43 8.55 -2.67 -10.07
C PRO A 43 9.11 -1.34 -9.57
N LYS A 44 9.53 -0.43 -10.46
CA LYS A 44 10.16 0.83 -10.07
C LYS A 44 9.19 1.76 -9.31
N PRO A 45 7.98 2.07 -9.83
CA PRO A 45 7.01 2.84 -9.05
C PRO A 45 6.61 2.19 -7.74
N ILE A 46 6.42 0.86 -7.74
CA ILE A 46 6.01 0.13 -6.54
C ILE A 46 7.10 0.23 -5.46
N VAL A 47 8.36 0.06 -5.83
CA VAL A 47 9.49 0.21 -4.90
C VAL A 47 9.57 1.64 -4.36
N ALA A 48 9.43 2.67 -5.20
CA ALA A 48 9.45 4.05 -4.73
C ALA A 48 8.36 4.35 -3.68
N TRP A 49 7.15 3.83 -3.88
CA TRP A 49 6.07 3.94 -2.90
C TRP A 49 6.35 3.13 -1.63
N MET A 50 6.96 1.94 -1.74
CA MET A 50 7.38 1.15 -0.59
C MET A 50 8.44 1.91 0.24
N ASP A 51 9.42 2.52 -0.41
CA ASP A 51 10.48 3.28 0.26
C ASP A 51 9.92 4.51 0.99
N ALA A 52 9.00 5.24 0.36
CA ALA A 52 8.30 6.36 0.99
C ALA A 52 7.55 5.90 2.25
N TYR A 53 6.81 4.79 2.16
CA TYR A 53 6.07 4.23 3.30
C TYR A 53 7.00 3.74 4.42
N ILE A 54 8.13 3.11 4.07
CA ILE A 54 9.14 2.66 5.03
C ILE A 54 9.72 3.84 5.80
N ARG A 55 10.04 4.96 5.12
CA ARG A 55 10.55 6.17 5.77
C ARG A 55 9.56 6.74 6.76
N GLU A 56 8.30 6.92 6.35
CA GLU A 56 7.25 7.44 7.23
C GLU A 56 7.05 6.57 8.48
N MET A 57 7.07 5.24 8.31
CA MET A 57 7.01 4.31 9.45
C MET A 57 8.26 4.37 10.34
N TYR A 58 9.43 4.62 9.77
CA TYR A 58 10.67 4.77 10.52
C TYR A 58 10.71 6.08 11.32
N ASP A 59 10.20 7.17 10.76
CA ASP A 59 10.09 8.46 11.43
C ASP A 59 9.14 8.37 12.63
N LEU A 60 7.96 7.77 12.44
CA LEU A 60 7.02 7.51 13.53
C LEU A 60 7.64 6.61 14.60
N ARG A 61 8.36 5.55 14.20
CA ARG A 61 9.09 4.69 15.14
C ARG A 61 10.09 5.49 15.98
N ASN A 62 10.89 6.36 15.35
CA ASN A 62 11.91 7.13 16.06
C ASN A 62 11.31 8.19 16.98
N MET A 63 10.18 8.78 16.60
CA MET A 63 9.40 9.66 17.46
C MET A 63 8.95 8.92 18.74
N LEU A 64 8.50 7.67 18.60
CA LEU A 64 8.05 6.85 19.73
C LEU A 64 9.20 6.28 20.57
N ALA A 65 10.36 6.04 19.96
CA ALA A 65 11.53 5.42 20.59
C ALA A 65 12.57 6.45 21.09
N ASN A 66 12.22 7.74 21.16
CA ASN A 66 13.11 8.79 21.64
C ASN A 66 13.60 8.47 23.07
N GLU A 67 14.90 8.68 23.33
CA GLU A 67 15.52 8.38 24.63
C GLU A 67 14.90 9.17 25.80
N ASN A 68 14.37 10.36 25.53
CA ASN A 68 13.69 11.20 26.51
C ASN A 68 12.19 10.88 26.65
N GLY A 69 11.71 9.85 25.95
CA GLY A 69 10.30 9.52 25.80
C GLY A 69 9.64 10.24 24.61
N PRO A 70 8.49 9.72 24.13
CA PRO A 70 7.76 10.33 23.02
C PRO A 70 7.21 11.70 23.40
N ASP A 71 7.35 12.67 22.50
CA ASP A 71 6.68 13.97 22.60
C ASP A 71 5.17 13.80 22.31
N PRO A 72 4.28 14.01 23.30
CA PRO A 72 2.85 13.82 23.12
C PRO A 72 2.24 14.71 22.03
N GLU A 73 2.72 15.96 21.89
CA GLU A 73 2.18 16.90 20.91
C GLU A 73 2.61 16.53 19.50
N ALA A 74 3.87 16.12 19.31
CA ALA A 74 4.34 15.62 18.02
C ALA A 74 3.57 14.37 17.57
N VAL A 75 3.34 13.42 18.49
CA VAL A 75 2.55 12.21 18.21
C VAL A 75 1.09 12.58 17.90
N HIS A 76 0.51 13.51 18.65
CA HIS A 76 -0.85 13.99 18.39
C HIS A 76 -0.97 14.59 16.97
N GLN A 77 -0.01 15.42 16.57
CA GLN A 77 0.00 16.07 15.27
C GLN A 77 0.00 15.06 14.11
N VAL A 78 0.76 13.96 14.22
CA VAL A 78 0.76 12.88 13.20
C VAL A 78 -0.66 12.34 12.96
N PHE A 79 -1.45 12.14 14.03
CA PHE A 79 -2.81 11.63 13.90
C PHE A 79 -3.79 12.70 13.40
N VAL A 80 -3.58 13.97 13.75
CA VAL A 80 -4.35 15.09 13.19
C VAL A 80 -4.14 15.17 11.67
N ASP A 81 -2.89 15.12 11.22
CA ASP A 81 -2.55 15.20 9.80
C ASP A 81 -3.16 14.02 9.01
N ALA A 82 -3.08 12.81 9.55
CA ALA A 82 -3.70 11.62 8.95
C ALA A 82 -5.23 11.72 8.90
N MET A 83 -5.86 12.24 9.97
CA MET A 83 -7.31 12.46 10.01
C MET A 83 -7.75 13.48 8.96
N GLU A 84 -7.05 14.61 8.88
CA GLU A 84 -7.34 15.66 7.90
C GLU A 84 -7.16 15.16 6.46
N ALA A 85 -6.06 14.47 6.16
CA ALA A 85 -5.81 13.90 4.84
C ALA A 85 -6.96 12.97 4.42
N ARG A 86 -7.44 12.13 5.34
CA ARG A 86 -8.60 11.26 5.10
C ARG A 86 -9.88 12.06 4.88
N ALA A 87 -10.16 13.07 5.72
CA ALA A 87 -11.37 13.88 5.63
C ALA A 87 -11.43 14.64 4.29
N ARG A 88 -10.30 15.20 3.84
CA ARG A 88 -10.17 15.87 2.54
C ARG A 88 -10.45 14.92 1.38
N TRP A 89 -9.84 13.72 1.41
CA TRP A 89 -10.11 12.68 0.41
C TRP A 89 -11.60 12.30 0.35
N GLN A 90 -12.25 12.12 1.51
CA GLN A 90 -13.68 11.78 1.57
C GLN A 90 -14.58 12.93 1.09
N ALA A 91 -14.16 14.18 1.28
CA ALA A 91 -14.85 15.36 0.77
C ALA A 91 -14.58 15.62 -0.73
N GLY A 92 -13.75 14.81 -1.39
CA GLY A 92 -13.33 15.03 -2.78
C GLY A 92 -12.39 16.23 -2.96
N ILE A 93 -11.84 16.75 -1.87
CA ILE A 93 -10.89 17.85 -1.87
C ILE A 93 -9.51 17.23 -2.07
N VAL A 94 -9.03 17.25 -3.32
CA VAL A 94 -7.68 16.82 -3.69
C VAL A 94 -6.99 18.02 -4.33
N THR A 95 -6.43 18.91 -3.50
CA THR A 95 -5.74 20.11 -3.96
C THR A 95 -4.26 19.81 -4.22
N THR A 96 -3.73 20.26 -5.36
CA THR A 96 -2.29 20.18 -5.69
C THR A 96 -1.41 20.95 -4.69
N LEU A 97 -2.01 21.81 -3.87
CA LEU A 97 -1.39 22.59 -2.80
C LEU A 97 -1.07 21.76 -1.55
N ASP A 98 -1.64 20.56 -1.40
CA ASP A 98 -1.44 19.68 -0.24
C ASP A 98 -0.10 18.89 -0.29
N ARG A 99 0.90 19.38 -1.04
CA ARG A 99 2.32 18.99 -0.86
C ARG A 99 2.88 19.53 0.46
N ILE A 100 2.08 19.53 1.52
CA ILE A 100 2.44 20.02 2.83
C ILE A 100 3.48 19.03 3.38
N SER A 101 4.72 19.51 3.37
CA SER A 101 5.88 18.98 4.10
C SER A 101 6.46 17.64 3.61
N GLY A 102 7.18 17.68 2.48
CA GLY A 102 8.23 16.70 2.18
C GLY A 102 8.66 16.67 0.71
N PRO A 103 9.98 16.62 0.39
CA PRO A 103 10.43 16.46 -0.98
C PRO A 103 10.16 15.03 -1.47
N SER A 104 8.96 14.78 -1.97
CA SER A 104 8.65 13.57 -2.74
C SER A 104 9.13 13.75 -4.19
N THR A 105 10.43 14.00 -4.39
CA THR A 105 11.05 13.95 -5.72
C THR A 105 11.23 12.53 -6.25
N GLU A 106 10.98 11.52 -5.42
CA GLU A 106 11.23 10.11 -5.73
C GLU A 106 9.99 9.29 -6.10
N ILE A 107 8.79 9.81 -5.82
CA ILE A 107 7.55 9.11 -6.14
C ILE A 107 7.14 9.47 -7.57
N PRO A 108 7.04 8.50 -8.49
CA PRO A 108 6.65 8.76 -9.85
C PRO A 108 5.22 9.31 -9.91
N THR A 109 4.98 10.15 -10.90
CA THR A 109 3.68 10.77 -11.11
C THR A 109 2.62 9.71 -11.43
N PHE A 110 1.35 10.07 -11.18
CA PHE A 110 0.21 9.23 -11.54
C PHE A 110 0.20 8.86 -13.03
N ALA A 111 0.59 9.79 -13.91
CA ALA A 111 0.65 9.57 -15.35
C ALA A 111 1.69 8.50 -15.74
N GLU A 112 2.86 8.53 -15.12
CA GLU A 112 3.92 7.54 -15.33
C GLU A 112 3.49 6.16 -14.82
N THR A 113 2.85 6.11 -13.65
CA THR A 113 2.43 4.84 -13.02
C THR A 113 1.26 4.17 -13.75
N MET A 114 0.28 4.95 -14.23
CA MET A 114 -0.93 4.42 -14.87
C MET A 114 -0.70 3.91 -16.29
N GLY A 115 0.22 4.51 -17.05
CA GLY A 115 0.58 4.02 -18.39
C GLY A 115 1.14 2.59 -18.35
N GLU A 116 1.96 2.30 -17.34
CA GLU A 116 2.52 0.96 -17.15
C GLU A 116 1.45 -0.02 -16.61
N CYS A 117 0.60 0.42 -15.68
CA CYS A 117 -0.41 -0.42 -15.02
C CYS A 117 -1.56 -0.84 -15.96
N LEU A 118 -2.06 0.07 -16.81
CA LEU A 118 -3.09 -0.26 -17.80
C LEU A 118 -2.59 -1.27 -18.83
N SER A 119 -1.31 -1.18 -19.21
CA SER A 119 -0.65 -2.14 -20.10
C SER A 119 -0.59 -3.54 -19.49
N ALA A 120 -0.29 -3.63 -18.20
CA ALA A 120 -0.29 -4.88 -17.45
C ALA A 120 -1.69 -5.52 -17.36
N VAL A 121 -2.71 -4.73 -17.02
CA VAL A 121 -4.10 -5.19 -16.93
C VAL A 121 -4.64 -5.63 -18.30
N ALA A 122 -4.31 -4.91 -19.37
CA ALA A 122 -4.67 -5.28 -20.73
C ALA A 122 -3.98 -6.59 -21.16
N GLY A 123 -2.70 -6.77 -20.84
CA GLY A 123 -1.95 -8.01 -21.08
C GLY A 123 -2.56 -9.23 -20.36
N TRP A 124 -3.02 -9.04 -19.12
CA TRP A 124 -3.70 -10.08 -18.34
C TRP A 124 -5.05 -10.47 -18.93
N LYS A 125 -5.91 -9.49 -19.30
CA LYS A 125 -7.20 -9.77 -19.96
C LYS A 125 -7.00 -10.54 -21.26
N ARG A 126 -5.96 -10.19 -22.02
CA ARG A 126 -5.59 -10.90 -23.25
C ARG A 126 -5.20 -12.36 -22.97
N ARG A 127 -4.40 -12.62 -21.92
CA ARG A 127 -4.01 -13.98 -21.48
C ARG A 127 -5.19 -14.85 -21.02
N LYS A 128 -6.18 -14.29 -20.31
CA LYS A 128 -7.38 -15.05 -19.89
C LYS A 128 -8.30 -15.46 -21.04
N ASN A 129 -8.29 -14.71 -22.14
CA ASN A 129 -9.13 -15.00 -23.31
C ASN A 129 -8.47 -15.95 -24.34
N PHE A 130 -7.25 -16.46 -24.09
CA PHE A 130 -6.66 -17.46 -24.97
C PHE A 130 -7.32 -18.84 -24.72
N PRO A 131 -7.83 -19.51 -25.77
CA PRO A 131 -8.36 -20.86 -25.63
C PRO A 131 -7.24 -21.82 -25.20
N LYS A 132 -7.53 -22.67 -24.20
CA LYS A 132 -6.57 -23.69 -23.76
C LYS A 132 -6.19 -24.59 -24.96
N PRO A 133 -4.91 -24.93 -25.16
CA PRO A 133 -4.51 -25.77 -26.28
C PRO A 133 -5.19 -27.14 -26.17
N LYS A 134 -5.87 -27.57 -27.26
CA LYS A 134 -6.44 -28.91 -27.36
C LYS A 134 -5.32 -29.93 -27.18
N ARG A 135 -5.43 -30.79 -26.16
CA ARG A 135 -4.54 -31.95 -25.99
C ARG A 135 -4.66 -32.80 -27.27
N ARG A 136 -3.57 -33.00 -27.98
CA ARG A 136 -3.51 -33.94 -29.12
C ARG A 136 -3.60 -35.36 -28.54
N PRO A 137 -4.55 -36.21 -28.98
CA PRO A 137 -4.46 -37.63 -28.70
C PRO A 137 -3.29 -38.20 -29.54
N GLY A 138 -2.48 -39.03 -28.89
CA GLY A 138 -1.39 -39.78 -29.50
C GLY A 138 -1.86 -41.01 -30.26
#